data_AF-A0A6G9XWQ7-F1
#
_entry.id   AF-A0A6G9XWQ7-F1
#
_cell.length_a   1.000
_cell.length_b   1.000
_cell.length_c   1.000
_cell.angle_alpha   90.00
_cell.angle_beta   90.00
_cell.angle_gamma   90.00
#
_symmetry.space_group_name_H-M   'P 1'
#
loop_
_entity.id
_entity.type
_entity.pdbx_description
1 polymer ?
#
loop_
_entity_poly.entity_id
_entity_poly.type
_entity_poly.pdbx_seq_one_letter_code
_entity_poly.pdbx_strand_id
1 'polypeptide(L)'
;MVDAVDRTAEPGRISVTVDLHVTESTSPNDLRPVATEIARRLKRSSLATRISVLDVTNAGAPKPKYRTLLTDENFRDHPWDGTPSEAAELAVWRIVEPG
;
A
#
# COMPACT_ATOMS: atom_id res chain seq x y z
N MET A 1 20.49 1.69 8.96
CA MET A 1 20.12 2.75 8.00
C MET A 1 19.78 2.01 6.73
N VAL A 2 18.50 1.68 6.54
CA VAL A 2 18.06 1.09 5.27
C VAL A 2 17.83 2.27 4.34
N ASP A 3 18.54 2.29 3.21
CA ASP A 3 18.27 3.22 2.13
C ASP A 3 16.80 3.06 1.73
N ALA A 4 15.96 3.98 2.20
CA ALA A 4 14.71 4.28 1.52
C ALA A 4 15.14 4.86 0.18
N VAL A 5 15.30 3.99 -0.82
CA VAL A 5 15.43 4.43 -2.20
C VAL A 5 14.18 5.26 -2.43
N ASP A 6 14.33 6.58 -2.52
CA ASP A 6 13.22 7.47 -2.83
C ASP A 6 12.85 7.25 -4.30
N ARG A 7 12.13 6.16 -4.55
CA ARG A 7 11.72 5.73 -5.89
C ARG A 7 10.69 6.70 -6.50
N THR A 8 10.24 7.69 -5.74
CA THR A 8 9.41 8.79 -6.22
C THR A 8 10.22 9.88 -6.93
N ALA A 9 11.55 9.88 -6.79
CA ALA A 9 12.44 10.86 -7.43
C ALA A 9 12.55 10.71 -8.96
N GLU A 10 11.99 9.65 -9.55
CA GLU A 10 11.90 9.50 -11.00
C GLU A 10 10.81 10.41 -11.60
N PRO A 11 11.12 11.19 -12.66
CA PRO A 11 10.13 12.07 -13.31
C PRO A 11 8.88 11.31 -13.76
N GLY A 12 7.71 11.81 -13.33
CA GLY A 12 6.40 11.25 -13.70
C GLY A 12 5.96 10.04 -12.85
N ARG A 13 6.72 9.66 -11.83
CA ARG A 13 6.27 8.71 -10.80
C ARG A 13 5.38 9.39 -9.77
N ILE A 14 4.48 8.60 -9.20
CA ILE A 14 3.60 9.02 -8.12
C ILE A 14 3.70 8.03 -6.96
N SER A 15 3.59 8.56 -5.73
CA SER A 15 3.18 7.80 -4.57
C SER A 15 1.67 7.95 -4.41
N VAL A 16 0.99 6.88 -4.01
CA VAL A 16 -0.44 6.88 -3.71
C VAL A 16 -0.61 6.47 -2.27
N THR A 17 -1.25 7.34 -1.48
CA THR A 17 -1.67 7.03 -0.11
C THR A 17 -3.19 6.93 -0.07
N VAL A 18 -3.69 5.85 0.54
CA VAL A 18 -5.13 5.63 0.72
C VAL A 18 -5.47 5.58 2.20
N ASP A 19 -6.22 6.60 2.64
CA ASP A 19 -6.72 6.73 4.00
C ASP A 19 -8.08 6.05 4.12
N LEU A 20 -8.13 4.93 4.83
CA LEU A 20 -9.34 4.15 5.02
C LEU A 20 -10.06 4.52 6.31
N HIS A 21 -11.39 4.61 6.24
CA HIS A 21 -12.25 4.73 7.40
C HIS A 21 -12.63 3.34 7.92
N VAL A 22 -11.69 2.67 8.62
CA VAL A 22 -11.91 1.34 9.21
C VAL A 22 -11.73 1.41 10.72
N THR A 23 -12.80 1.77 11.44
CA THR A 23 -12.79 1.99 12.90
C THR A 23 -12.46 0.73 13.71
N GLU A 24 -12.81 -0.43 13.15
CA GLU A 24 -12.57 -1.72 13.80
C GLU A 24 -11.13 -2.20 13.65
N SER A 25 -10.36 -1.64 12.72
CA SER A 25 -8.95 -2.01 12.53
C SER A 25 -8.13 -1.65 13.78
N THR A 26 -7.50 -2.66 14.36
CA THR A 26 -6.65 -2.58 15.55
C THR A 26 -5.16 -2.61 15.21
N SER A 27 -4.81 -3.14 14.04
CA SER A 27 -3.45 -3.18 13.53
C SER A 27 -3.42 -2.96 12.01
N PRO A 28 -2.27 -2.56 11.43
CA PRO A 28 -2.11 -2.49 9.97
C PRO A 28 -2.42 -3.81 9.27
N ASN A 29 -2.18 -4.97 9.92
CA ASN A 29 -2.44 -6.27 9.30
C ASN A 29 -3.92 -6.47 8.96
N ASP A 30 -4.83 -5.83 9.71
CA ASP A 30 -6.26 -5.90 9.48
C ASP A 30 -6.64 -5.24 8.14
N LEU A 31 -5.78 -4.36 7.61
CA LEU A 31 -5.99 -3.69 6.33
C LEU A 31 -5.51 -4.52 5.13
N ARG A 32 -4.73 -5.59 5.30
CA ARG A 32 -4.13 -6.35 4.17
C ARG A 32 -5.16 -6.81 3.14
N PRO A 33 -6.36 -7.32 3.51
CA PRO A 33 -7.35 -7.72 2.52
C PRO A 33 -7.85 -6.56 1.65
N VAL A 34 -8.27 -5.45 2.28
CA VAL A 34 -8.77 -4.27 1.56
C VAL A 34 -7.66 -3.54 0.79
N ALA A 35 -6.45 -3.48 1.35
CA ALA A 35 -5.28 -2.95 0.68
C ALA A 35 -4.97 -3.74 -0.61
N THR A 36 -5.03 -5.08 -0.54
CA THR A 36 -4.82 -5.96 -1.70
C THR A 36 -5.91 -5.78 -2.76
N GLU A 37 -7.16 -5.60 -2.36
CA GLU A 37 -8.24 -5.27 -3.31
C GLU A 37 -7.98 -3.93 -4.03
N ILE A 38 -7.58 -2.90 -3.27
CA ILE A 38 -7.22 -1.59 -3.83
C ILE A 38 -6.03 -1.72 -4.79
N ALA A 39 -5.00 -2.46 -4.41
CA ALA A 39 -3.83 -2.70 -5.24
C ALA A 39 -4.21 -3.36 -6.57
N ARG A 40 -5.04 -4.40 -6.54
CA ARG A 40 -5.58 -5.06 -7.76
C ARG A 40 -6.36 -4.09 -8.65
N ARG A 41 -7.18 -3.21 -8.06
CA ARG A 41 -7.94 -2.19 -8.81
C ARG A 41 -7.01 -1.14 -9.44
N LEU A 42 -6.03 -0.65 -8.68
CA LEU A 42 -5.04 0.30 -9.15
C LEU A 42 -4.18 -0.28 -10.27
N LYS A 43 -3.82 -1.57 -10.19
CA LYS A 43 -3.05 -2.26 -11.23
C LYS A 43 -3.76 -2.30 -12.58
N ARG A 44 -5.09 -2.40 -12.57
CA ARG A 44 -5.93 -2.38 -13.79
C ARG A 44 -6.18 -0.97 -14.33
N SER A 45 -5.78 0.07 -13.60
CA SER A 45 -5.96 1.46 -14.02
C SER A 45 -4.83 1.92 -14.95
N SER A 46 -5.07 3.00 -15.70
CA SER A 46 -4.04 3.67 -16.50
C SER A 46 -2.91 4.27 -15.65
N LEU A 47 -3.12 4.44 -14.34
CA LEU A 47 -2.13 4.97 -13.40
C LEU A 47 -1.10 3.93 -12.96
N ALA A 48 -1.36 2.63 -13.15
CA ALA A 48 -0.50 1.54 -12.67
C ALA A 48 0.97 1.69 -13.09
N THR A 49 1.22 2.24 -14.27
CA THR A 49 2.58 2.46 -14.80
C THR A 49 3.33 3.61 -14.12
N ARG A 50 2.64 4.49 -13.41
CA ARG A 50 3.21 5.66 -12.72
C ARG A 50 3.35 5.45 -11.21
N ILE A 51 2.55 4.57 -10.62
CA ILE A 51 2.57 4.30 -9.17
C ILE A 51 3.85 3.54 -8.82
N SER A 52 4.70 4.15 -8.00
CA SER A 52 5.92 3.53 -7.48
C SER A 52 5.70 2.96 -6.08
N VAL A 53 5.01 3.74 -5.24
CA VAL A 53 4.70 3.40 -3.86
C VAL A 53 3.19 3.43 -3.67
N LEU A 54 2.66 2.42 -2.99
CA LEU A 54 1.29 2.39 -2.52
C LEU A 54 1.28 2.23 -1.00
N ASP A 55 0.78 3.25 -0.32
CA ASP A 55 0.55 3.27 1.12
C ASP A 55 -0.95 3.14 1.42
N VAL A 56 -1.27 2.33 2.42
CA VAL A 56 -2.63 2.16 2.94
C VAL A 56 -2.62 2.32 4.45
N THR A 57 -3.53 3.13 4.97
CA THR A 57 -3.60 3.46 6.41
C THR A 57 -5.03 3.60 6.88
N ASN A 58 -5.25 3.58 8.20
CA ASN A 58 -6.55 3.84 8.83
C ASN A 58 -6.74 5.31 9.25
N ALA A 59 -5.90 6.23 8.75
CA ALA A 59 -5.95 7.65 9.11
C ALA A 59 -7.29 8.35 8.76
N GLY A 60 -8.12 7.74 7.91
CA GLY A 60 -9.47 8.22 7.61
C GLY A 60 -10.49 7.96 8.74
N ALA A 61 -10.16 7.16 9.75
CA ALA A 61 -11.00 6.94 10.92
C ALA A 61 -10.94 8.15 11.89
N PRO A 62 -12.03 8.48 12.62
CA PRO A 62 -12.06 9.63 13.54
C PRO A 62 -11.01 9.58 14.67
N LYS A 63 -10.59 8.37 15.07
CA LYS A 63 -9.56 8.10 16.08
C LYS A 63 -8.73 6.89 15.63
N PRO A 64 -7.73 7.08 14.74
CA PRO A 64 -6.93 5.97 14.26
C PRO A 64 -6.15 5.34 15.42
N LYS A 65 -6.22 4.00 15.53
CA LYS A 65 -5.63 3.25 16.66
C LYS A 65 -4.11 3.08 16.53
N TYR A 66 -3.56 3.31 15.34
CA TYR A 66 -2.14 3.23 15.02
C TYR A 66 -1.81 4.26 13.94
N ARG A 67 -0.52 4.54 13.74
CA ARG A 67 -0.04 5.50 12.73
C ARG A 67 0.77 4.87 11.60
N THR A 68 1.21 3.63 11.82
CA THR A 68 1.97 2.84 10.84
C THR A 68 1.16 2.57 9.57
N LEU A 69 1.85 2.55 8.44
CA LEU A 69 1.29 2.31 7.11
C LEU A 69 1.48 0.84 6.70
N LEU A 70 0.56 0.31 5.89
CA LEU A 70 0.85 -0.82 5.01
C LEU A 70 1.40 -0.28 3.70
N THR A 71 2.64 -0.63 3.38
CA THR A 71 3.35 -0.08 2.22
C THR A 71 3.78 -1.17 1.26
N ASP A 72 3.55 -0.93 -0.02
CA ASP A 72 4.24 -1.57 -1.14
C ASP A 72 5.16 -0.54 -1.82
N GLU A 73 6.46 -0.62 -1.52
CA GLU A 73 7.49 0.26 -2.09
C GLU A 73 7.86 -0.09 -3.55
N ASN A 74 7.31 -1.19 -4.08
CA ASN A 74 7.62 -1.76 -5.39
C ASN A 74 6.32 -2.05 -6.17
N PHE A 75 5.28 -1.23 -6.01
CA PHE A 75 3.94 -1.49 -6.56
C PHE A 75 3.94 -1.83 -8.05
N ARG A 76 4.83 -1.18 -8.80
CA ARG A 76 5.00 -1.41 -10.23
C ARG A 76 5.44 -2.84 -10.54
N ASP A 77 6.30 -3.43 -9.73
CA ASP A 77 6.94 -4.72 -9.96
C ASP A 77 6.07 -5.88 -9.47
N HIS A 78 5.18 -5.63 -8.51
CA HIS A 78 4.23 -6.62 -8.04
C HIS A 78 3.02 -6.77 -8.98
N PRO A 79 2.59 -8.01 -9.30
CA PRO A 79 1.56 -8.26 -10.30
C PRO A 79 0.17 -7.79 -9.88
N TRP A 80 -0.25 -7.99 -8.63
CA TRP A 80 -1.58 -7.60 -8.13
C TRP A 80 -2.73 -8.03 -9.05
N ASP A 81 -2.69 -9.26 -9.54
CA ASP A 81 -3.68 -9.84 -10.47
C ASP A 81 -4.19 -11.22 -10.02
N GLY A 82 -3.82 -11.66 -8.82
CA GLY A 82 -4.10 -12.98 -8.28
C GLY A 82 -2.94 -13.97 -8.45
N THR A 83 -1.86 -13.59 -9.14
CA THR A 83 -0.63 -14.38 -9.23
C THR A 83 0.45 -13.84 -8.29
N PRO A 84 1.29 -14.70 -7.66
CA PRO A 84 1.28 -16.17 -7.73
C PRO A 84 0.18 -16.83 -6.86
N SER A 85 -0.27 -16.20 -5.77
CA SER A 85 -1.44 -16.62 -4.99
C SER A 85 -1.94 -15.47 -4.12
N GLU A 86 -3.18 -15.56 -3.64
CA GLU A 86 -3.75 -14.56 -2.72
C GLU A 86 -2.94 -14.41 -1.42
N ALA A 87 -2.49 -15.52 -0.84
CA ALA A 87 -1.66 -15.49 0.37
C ALA A 87 -0.31 -14.79 0.12
N ALA A 88 0.27 -14.96 -1.07
CA ALA A 88 1.49 -14.28 -1.45
C ALA A 88 1.28 -12.77 -1.62
N GLU A 89 0.18 -12.36 -2.26
CA GLU A 89 -0.18 -10.93 -2.38
C GLU A 89 -0.41 -10.29 -1.01
N LEU A 90 -1.10 -10.98 -0.09
CA LEU A 90 -1.26 -10.50 1.28
C LEU A 90 0.08 -10.35 2.01
N ALA A 91 1.09 -11.16 1.68
CA ALA A 91 2.41 -11.12 2.33
C ALA A 91 3.33 -10.02 1.79
N VAL A 92 3.04 -9.42 0.63
CA VAL A 92 3.84 -8.35 0.02
C VAL A 92 3.96 -7.11 0.91
N TRP A 93 2.88 -6.75 1.62
CA TRP A 93 2.83 -5.51 2.38
C TRP A 93 3.82 -5.46 3.54
N ARG A 94 4.55 -4.35 3.63
CA ARG A 94 5.42 -4.01 4.76
C ARG A 94 4.70 -3.08 5.72
N ILE A 95 4.93 -3.26 7.02
CA ILE A 95 4.50 -2.28 8.02
C ILE A 95 5.64 -1.28 8.19
N VAL A 96 5.35 0.00 7.99
CA VAL A 96 6.34 1.09 8.14
C VAL A 96 5.80 2.17 9.07
N GLU A 97 6.71 2.83 9.80
CA GLU A 97 6.39 4.05 10.52
C GLU A 97 6.30 5.21 9.50
N PRO A 98 5.34 6.13 9.65
CA PRO A 98 5.30 7.34 8.85
C PRO A 98 6.53 8.22 9.19
N GLY A 99 7.19 8.73 8.16
CA GLY A 99 8.32 9.67 8.28
C GLY A 99 7.91 11.08 8.66
#